data_AF-A0A194XH46-F1
#
_entry.id   AF-A0A194XH46-F1
#
_cell.length_a   1.000
_cell.length_b   1.000
_cell.length_c   1.000
_cell.angle_alpha   90.00
_cell.angle_beta   90.00
_cell.angle_gamma   90.00
#
_symmetry.space_group_name_H-M   'P 1'
#
loop_
_entity.id
_entity.type
_entity.pdbx_description
1 polymer ?
#
loop_
_entity_poly.entity_id
_entity_poly.type
_entity_poly.pdbx_seq_one_letter_code
_entity_poly.pdbx_strand_id
1 'polypeptide(L)'
;MYIPTPQSILTAGLALTGTLTKPSEVTSGSIMDYALETCLDKDGNQRCTSPFLVTKSTCYKISWTTEGAVSHTTVEVRDAGSDELVYYRDTDGEWTPEKGELVYMDFKPKVWKTGNDTVEYKVVTCE
;
A
#
# COMPACT_ATOMS: atom_id res chain seq x y z
N MET A 1 6.83 -37.70 10.94
CA MET A 1 6.16 -37.25 9.71
C MET A 1 5.80 -35.79 9.89
N TYR A 2 6.32 -34.91 9.04
CA TYR A 2 5.98 -33.48 9.03
C TYR A 2 4.60 -33.36 8.40
N ILE A 3 3.59 -33.04 9.21
CA ILE A 3 2.23 -32.78 8.72
C ILE A 3 2.25 -31.32 8.25
N PRO A 4 2.21 -31.04 6.94
CA PRO A 4 2.16 -29.67 6.47
C PRO A 4 0.80 -29.09 6.86
N THR A 5 0.80 -28.02 7.65
CA THR A 5 -0.40 -27.26 7.97
C THR A 5 -0.94 -26.60 6.69
N PRO A 6 -2.26 -26.34 6.60
CA PRO A 6 -2.92 -25.73 5.42
C PRO A 6 -2.29 -24.40 4.97
N GLN A 7 -1.59 -23.71 5.87
CA GLN A 7 -0.87 -22.46 5.59
C GLN A 7 0.27 -22.64 4.58
N SER A 8 0.85 -23.84 4.49
CA SER A 8 2.00 -24.14 3.62
C SER A 8 1.61 -24.27 2.14
N ILE A 9 0.33 -24.56 1.86
CA ILE A 9 -0.17 -24.77 0.49
C ILE A 9 -0.48 -23.42 -0.19
N LEU A 10 -0.93 -22.43 0.57
CA LEU A 10 -1.18 -21.08 0.06
C LEU A 10 0.11 -20.36 -0.35
N THR A 11 1.22 -20.59 0.35
CA THR A 11 2.50 -19.94 0.04
C THR A 11 3.16 -20.48 -1.23
N ALA A 12 2.89 -21.74 -1.61
CA ALA A 12 3.44 -22.34 -2.82
C ALA A 12 2.65 -21.96 -4.09
N GLY A 13 1.37 -21.59 -3.96
CA GLY A 13 0.51 -21.23 -5.09
C GLY A 13 0.81 -19.85 -5.70
N LEU A 14 1.32 -18.90 -4.92
CA LEU A 14 1.64 -17.55 -5.41
C LEU A 14 3.05 -17.43 -6.04
N ALA A 15 3.91 -18.44 -5.88
CA ALA A 15 5.27 -18.41 -6.42
C ALA A 15 5.35 -18.78 -7.93
N LEU A 16 4.25 -19.21 -8.55
CA LEU A 16 4.20 -19.75 -9.92
C LEU A 16 3.54 -18.84 -10.96
N THR A 17 3.13 -17.61 -10.63
CA THR A 17 2.60 -16.65 -11.63
C THR A 17 3.70 -15.83 -12.31
N GLY A 18 4.87 -16.42 -12.50
CA GLY A 18 6.05 -15.81 -13.13
C GLY A 18 6.01 -15.68 -14.66
N THR A 19 4.86 -15.47 -15.29
CA THR A 19 4.82 -15.23 -16.75
C THR A 19 3.68 -14.28 -17.15
N LEU A 20 3.89 -12.97 -17.05
CA LEU A 20 3.23 -11.99 -17.91
C LEU A 20 4.04 -10.68 -17.87
N THR A 21 4.51 -10.26 -19.04
CA THR A 21 5.22 -9.01 -19.33
C THR A 21 4.30 -7.78 -19.22
N LYS A 22 3.52 -7.71 -18.14
CA LYS A 22 2.67 -6.57 -17.79
C LYS A 22 2.75 -6.36 -16.27
N PRO A 23 2.78 -5.11 -15.80
CA PRO A 23 2.61 -4.79 -14.37
C PRO A 23 1.37 -5.53 -13.86
N SER A 24 1.54 -6.46 -12.92
CA SER A 24 0.39 -7.09 -12.27
C SER A 24 -0.11 -6.10 -11.22
N GLU A 25 -1.38 -5.71 -11.34
CA GLU A 25 -2.00 -4.81 -10.37
C GLU A 25 -2.04 -5.50 -9.00
N VAL A 26 -1.47 -4.83 -7.99
CA VAL A 26 -1.37 -5.36 -6.61
C VAL A 26 -2.54 -4.87 -5.79
N THR A 27 -2.79 -3.57 -5.80
CA THR A 27 -3.94 -2.94 -5.15
C THR A 27 -4.26 -1.61 -5.82
N SER A 28 -5.54 -1.26 -5.85
CA SER A 28 -6.02 0.04 -6.29
C SER A 28 -7.27 0.40 -5.49
N GLY A 29 -7.58 1.69 -5.41
CA GLY A 29 -8.75 2.14 -4.66
C GLY A 29 -8.90 3.64 -4.65
N SER A 30 -10.04 4.06 -4.09
CA SER A 30 -10.44 5.44 -3.90
C SER A 30 -10.65 5.70 -2.42
N ILE A 31 -10.03 6.74 -1.90
CA ILE A 31 -10.16 7.17 -0.50
C ILE A 31 -10.77 8.57 -0.52
N MET A 32 -12.02 8.66 -0.09
CA MET A 32 -12.68 9.95 0.09
C MET A 32 -12.18 10.60 1.39
N ASP A 33 -11.95 11.91 1.32
CA ASP A 33 -11.53 12.72 2.47
C ASP A 33 -10.35 12.10 3.24
N TYR A 34 -9.26 11.80 2.55
CA TYR A 34 -8.11 11.07 3.13
C TYR A 34 -7.48 11.76 4.36
N ALA A 35 -7.78 13.04 4.61
CA ALA A 35 -7.35 13.76 5.80
C ALA A 35 -8.38 13.82 6.94
N LEU A 36 -9.58 13.26 6.76
CA LEU A 36 -10.58 13.12 7.83
C LEU A 36 -10.32 11.86 8.69
N GLU A 37 -10.60 12.00 9.99
CA GLU A 37 -10.49 10.96 11.02
C GLU A 37 -11.46 9.77 10.81
N THR A 38 -12.21 9.72 9.71
CA THR A 38 -13.16 8.64 9.40
C THR A 38 -12.48 7.33 8.98
N CYS A 39 -11.19 7.37 8.63
CA CYS A 39 -10.38 6.17 8.38
C CYS A 39 -9.70 5.61 9.64
N LEU A 40 -10.08 6.05 10.84
CA LEU A 40 -9.50 5.51 12.06
C LEU A 40 -10.12 4.15 12.37
N ASP A 41 -9.28 3.13 12.56
CA ASP A 41 -9.72 1.86 13.12
C ASP A 41 -10.10 2.02 14.61
N LYS A 42 -10.56 0.92 15.23
CA LYS A 42 -10.98 0.94 16.64
C LYS A 42 -9.88 1.35 17.61
N ASP A 43 -8.62 1.26 17.18
CA ASP A 43 -7.43 1.60 17.94
C ASP A 43 -6.94 3.03 17.64
N GLY A 44 -7.64 3.78 16.79
CA GLY A 44 -7.28 5.14 16.42
C GLY A 44 -6.14 5.21 15.40
N ASN A 45 -5.86 4.13 14.69
CA ASN A 45 -4.87 4.12 13.62
C ASN A 45 -5.54 4.47 12.29
N GLN A 46 -4.94 5.37 11.53
CA GLN A 46 -5.40 5.65 10.17
C GLN A 46 -5.09 4.43 9.29
N ARG A 47 -6.13 3.83 8.70
CA ARG A 47 -6.02 2.67 7.81
C ARG A 47 -6.96 2.84 6.63
N CYS A 48 -6.68 3.85 5.80
CA CYS A 48 -7.56 4.19 4.67
C CYS A 48 -7.45 3.20 3.50
N THR A 49 -6.42 2.35 3.44
CA THR A 49 -6.23 1.38 2.36
C THR A 49 -6.33 -0.05 2.86
N SER A 50 -6.79 -0.94 1.98
CA SER A 50 -6.77 -2.38 2.25
C SER A 50 -5.32 -2.88 2.32
N PRO A 51 -4.93 -3.61 3.39
CA PRO A 51 -3.59 -4.18 3.47
C PRO A 51 -3.28 -5.12 2.30
N PHE A 52 -2.04 -5.10 1.82
CA PHE A 52 -1.55 -5.94 0.74
C PHE A 52 -0.19 -6.53 1.08
N LEU A 53 0.08 -7.72 0.55
CA LEU A 53 1.33 -8.42 0.79
C LEU A 53 2.40 -7.87 -0.16
N VAL A 54 3.57 -7.56 0.40
CA VAL A 54 4.76 -7.25 -0.38
C VAL A 54 5.81 -8.35 -0.24
N THR A 55 6.54 -8.61 -1.30
CA THR A 55 7.61 -9.60 -1.35
C THR A 55 8.96 -8.90 -1.40
N LYS A 56 9.91 -9.47 -0.64
CA LYS A 56 11.29 -9.01 -0.60
C LYS A 56 11.86 -8.92 -2.02
N SER A 57 12.58 -7.84 -2.31
CA SER A 57 13.28 -7.62 -3.59
C SER A 57 12.36 -7.57 -4.82
N THR A 58 11.05 -7.38 -4.63
CA THR A 58 10.11 -7.11 -5.72
C THR A 58 9.92 -5.60 -5.86
N CYS A 59 10.00 -5.08 -7.08
CA CYS A 59 9.76 -3.68 -7.34
C CYS A 59 8.25 -3.41 -7.46
N TYR A 60 7.79 -2.40 -6.75
CA TYR A 60 6.42 -1.89 -6.77
C TYR A 60 6.43 -0.43 -7.18
N LYS A 61 5.58 -0.07 -8.15
CA LYS A 61 5.31 1.31 -8.52
C LYS A 61 4.03 1.77 -7.84
N ILE A 62 4.15 2.83 -7.05
CA ILE A 62 3.05 3.49 -6.35
C ILE A 62 2.74 4.78 -7.11
N SER A 63 1.48 4.97 -7.45
CA SER A 63 0.97 6.19 -8.09
C SER A 63 -0.34 6.62 -7.47
N TRP A 64 -0.55 7.92 -7.33
CA TRP A 64 -1.83 8.45 -6.85
C TRP A 64 -2.15 9.81 -7.47
N THR A 65 -3.43 10.11 -7.51
CA THR A 65 -3.95 11.41 -7.94
C THR A 65 -4.98 11.90 -6.95
N THR A 66 -4.96 13.20 -6.70
CA THR A 66 -5.93 13.86 -5.83
C THR A 66 -6.77 14.84 -6.61
N GLU A 67 -8.05 14.92 -6.30
CA GLU A 67 -8.92 15.96 -6.85
C GLU A 67 -8.59 17.32 -6.21
N GLY A 68 -7.72 18.12 -6.83
CA GLY A 68 -7.33 19.44 -6.31
C GLY A 68 -6.05 19.97 -6.95
N ALA A 69 -5.98 21.28 -7.20
CA ALA A 69 -4.98 21.88 -8.09
C ALA A 69 -3.51 21.69 -7.67
N VAL A 70 -3.23 21.47 -6.38
CA VAL A 70 -1.89 21.13 -5.86
C VAL A 70 -2.08 20.47 -4.50
N SER A 71 -2.35 19.16 -4.45
CA SER A 71 -2.21 18.46 -3.17
C SER A 71 -0.77 17.97 -3.05
N HIS A 72 -0.03 18.60 -2.15
CA HIS A 72 1.20 18.01 -1.66
C HIS A 72 0.78 16.88 -0.71
N THR A 73 0.58 15.68 -1.26
CA THR A 73 0.19 14.50 -0.49
C THR A 73 1.38 13.58 -0.36
N THR A 74 1.67 13.12 0.85
CA THR A 74 2.69 12.11 1.12
C THR A 74 2.00 10.77 1.30
N VAL A 75 2.49 9.73 0.62
CA VAL A 75 2.12 8.34 0.91
C VAL A 75 3.11 7.77 1.91
N GLU A 76 2.60 7.16 2.98
CA GLU A 76 3.36 6.40 3.97
C GLU A 76 2.93 4.94 3.86
N VAL A 77 3.89 4.04 3.65
CA VAL A 77 3.67 2.59 3.70
C VAL A 77 4.08 2.10 5.09
N ARG A 78 3.17 1.41 5.76
CA ARG A 78 3.31 0.96 7.16
C ARG A 78 3.07 -0.53 7.29
N ASP A 79 3.80 -1.19 8.17
CA ASP A 79 3.56 -2.59 8.53
C ASP A 79 2.20 -2.72 9.22
N ALA A 80 1.37 -3.66 8.74
CA ALA A 80 0.00 -3.84 9.21
C ALA A 80 -0.08 -4.41 10.64
N GLY A 81 0.98 -5.05 11.13
CA GLY A 81 1.05 -5.64 12.48
C GLY A 81 1.63 -4.70 13.53
N SER A 82 2.62 -3.89 13.18
CA SER A 82 3.38 -3.03 14.11
C SER A 82 3.16 -1.53 13.94
N ASP A 83 2.52 -1.08 12.86
CA ASP A 83 2.41 0.34 12.46
C ASP A 83 3.79 1.01 12.22
N GLU A 84 4.84 0.20 11.99
CA GLU A 84 6.17 0.71 11.66
C GLU A 84 6.16 1.33 10.24
N LEU A 85 6.65 2.56 10.11
CA LEU A 85 6.86 3.19 8.80
C LEU A 85 8.00 2.49 8.07
N VAL A 86 7.69 1.81 6.96
CA VAL A 86 8.67 1.07 6.17
C VAL A 86 9.08 1.80 4.89
N TYR A 87 8.24 2.70 4.39
CA TYR A 87 8.54 3.51 3.21
C TYR A 87 7.67 4.76 3.17
N TYR A 88 8.14 5.85 2.57
CA TYR A 88 7.32 7.03 2.32
C TYR A 88 7.78 7.78 1.07
N ARG A 89 6.85 8.44 0.38
CA ARG A 89 7.13 9.31 -0.77
C ARG A 89 6.16 10.47 -0.85
N ASP A 90 6.63 11.56 -1.43
CA ASP A 90 5.82 12.76 -1.72
C ASP A 90 5.31 12.84 -3.15
N THR A 91 5.71 11.89 -4.00
CA THR A 91 5.37 11.80 -5.42
C THR A 91 5.30 10.34 -5.82
N ASP A 92 4.65 10.06 -6.96
CA ASP A 92 4.75 8.78 -7.65
C ASP A 92 6.19 8.26 -7.67
N GLY A 93 6.34 6.95 -7.52
CA GLY A 93 7.66 6.36 -7.48
C GLY A 93 7.66 4.86 -7.30
N GLU A 94 8.87 4.32 -7.40
CA GLU A 94 9.13 2.90 -7.24
C GLU A 94 9.66 2.61 -5.84
N TRP A 95 9.36 1.43 -5.34
CA TRP A 95 9.76 0.93 -4.04
C TRP A 95 10.13 -0.52 -4.15
N THR A 96 11.24 -0.91 -3.52
CA THR A 96 11.67 -2.30 -3.41
C THR A 96 11.81 -2.66 -1.93
N PRO A 97 10.92 -3.49 -1.36
CA PRO A 97 10.94 -3.85 0.05
C PRO A 97 12.16 -4.71 0.41
N GLU A 98 12.74 -4.47 1.58
CA GLU A 98 13.89 -5.22 2.10
C GLU A 98 13.51 -6.59 2.69
N LYS A 99 12.23 -6.74 3.08
CA LYS A 99 11.64 -7.96 3.64
C LYS A 99 10.22 -8.16 3.08
N GLY A 100 9.69 -9.36 3.23
CA GLY A 100 8.30 -9.65 2.87
C GLY A 100 7.41 -9.42 4.09
N GLU A 101 6.40 -8.57 3.96
CA GLU A 101 5.51 -8.19 5.05
C GLU A 101 4.13 -7.78 4.53
N LEU A 102 3.15 -7.71 5.43
CA LEU A 102 1.81 -7.21 5.10
C LEU A 102 1.80 -5.71 5.41
N VAL A 103 1.52 -4.88 4.41
CA VAL A 103 1.56 -3.42 4.56
C VAL A 103 0.24 -2.78 4.20
N TYR A 104 0.03 -1.55 4.66
CA TYR A 104 -0.99 -0.65 4.15
C TYR A 104 -0.37 0.71 3.83
N MET A 105 -1.10 1.51 3.06
CA MET A 105 -0.74 2.88 2.73
C MET A 105 -1.65 3.88 3.43
N ASP A 106 -1.03 4.91 3.98
CA ASP A 106 -1.70 6.10 4.49
C ASP A 106 -1.31 7.30 3.64
N PHE A 107 -2.30 8.11 3.28
CA PHE A 107 -2.07 9.38 2.62
C PHE A 107 -2.13 10.50 3.67
N LYS A 108 -1.11 11.35 3.70
CA LYS A 108 -0.99 12.47 4.63
C LYS A 108 -0.93 13.80 3.85
N PRO A 109 -1.76 14.78 4.17
CA PRO A 109 -1.66 16.10 3.56
C PRO A 109 -0.43 16.83 4.11
N LYS A 110 0.38 17.46 3.27
CA LYS A 110 1.51 18.27 3.75
C LYS A 110 1.08 19.57 4.41
N VAL A 111 -0.13 20.06 4.11
CA VAL A 111 -0.68 21.26 4.77
C VAL A 111 -1.73 20.81 5.79
N TRP A 112 -1.48 21.14 7.05
CA TRP A 112 -2.39 20.85 8.15
C TRP A 112 -3.80 21.40 7.87
N LYS A 113 -4.84 20.57 8.03
CA LYS A 113 -6.26 20.85 7.70
C LYS A 113 -6.60 21.00 6.21
N THR A 114 -5.75 20.50 5.32
CA THR A 114 -6.11 20.26 3.90
C THR A 114 -6.27 18.76 3.66
N GLY A 115 -7.04 18.34 2.66
CA GLY A 115 -7.25 16.91 2.34
C GLY A 115 -8.69 16.40 2.50
N ASN A 116 -9.69 17.28 2.29
CA ASN A 116 -11.08 16.87 2.00
C ASN A 116 -11.23 16.45 0.52
N ASP A 117 -10.16 15.91 -0.06
CA ASP A 117 -10.10 15.57 -1.47
C ASP A 117 -10.11 14.05 -1.59
N THR A 118 -10.59 13.55 -2.72
CA THR A 118 -10.51 12.12 -3.02
C THR A 118 -9.11 11.78 -3.51
N VAL A 119 -8.50 10.73 -2.95
CA VAL A 119 -7.27 10.12 -3.47
C VAL A 119 -7.64 8.86 -4.23
N GLU A 120 -7.32 8.84 -5.53
CA GLU A 120 -7.30 7.62 -6.33
C GLU A 120 -5.87 7.09 -6.34
N TYR A 121 -5.66 5.84 -5.90
CA TYR A 121 -4.34 5.24 -5.82
C TYR A 121 -4.25 3.93 -6.58
N LYS A 122 -3.02 3.61 -6.99
CA LYS A 122 -2.69 2.37 -7.66
C LYS A 122 -1.27 1.91 -7.29
N VAL A 123 -1.15 0.62 -7.00
CA VAL A 123 0.12 -0.09 -6.79
C VAL A 123 0.21 -1.22 -7.79
N VAL A 124 1.29 -1.26 -8.55
CA VAL A 124 1.58 -2.31 -9.52
C VAL A 124 3.00 -2.84 -9.34
N THR A 125 3.27 -4.07 -9.75
CA THR A 125 4.67 -4.53 -9.87
C THR A 125 5.36 -3.80 -11.03
N CYS A 126 6.64 -3.47 -10.88
CA CYS A 126 7.42 -2.89 -11.97
C CYS A 126 7.57 -3.87 -13.14
N GLU A 127 7.89 -3.35 -14.34
CA GLU A 127 8.21 -4.14 -15.54
C GLU A 127 9.64 -4.70 -15.51
#